data_AF-A0A497ENK5-F1
#
_entry.id   AF-A0A497ENK5-F1
#
_cell.length_a   1.000
_cell.length_b   1.000
_cell.length_c   1.000
_cell.angle_alpha   90.00
_cell.angle_beta   90.00
_cell.angle_gamma   90.00
#
_symmetry.space_group_name_H-M   'P 1'
#
loop_
_entity.id
_entity.type
_entity.pdbx_description
1 polymer ?
#
loop_
_entity_poly.entity_id
_entity_poly.type
_entity_poly.pdbx_seq_one_letter_code
_entity_poly.pdbx_strand_id
1 'polypeptide(L)'
;MGFTEKAFSRILFAVVALLLISVALSIASLAVALQIQGAFGGAQLSPSAKLGLAQASQSALQSKTITVSGEGEASAPPEVAVVKLGVETFCESASEAQKMNFEATSSVIAALEQAGVAEDKIETISFSLTPVYEYETRYGGTSESVLVGYKCTNNVKVTLENISMVGDVIDVAIAAGAN
;
A
#
# COMPACT_ATOMS: atom_id res chain seq x y z
N MET A 1 -29.71 12.26 -15.37
CA MET A 1 -28.58 11.79 -14.54
C MET A 1 -27.73 10.69 -15.22
N GLY A 2 -27.67 10.59 -16.57
CA GLY A 2 -27.06 9.45 -17.28
C GLY A 2 -25.90 9.77 -18.23
N PHE A 3 -25.27 10.95 -18.09
CA PHE A 3 -24.18 11.39 -18.99
C PHE A 3 -22.78 11.13 -18.43
N THR A 4 -22.63 11.05 -17.10
CA THR A 4 -21.34 10.86 -16.42
C THR A 4 -20.88 9.41 -16.41
N GLU A 5 -21.82 8.46 -16.31
CA GLU A 5 -21.53 7.02 -16.26
C GLU A 5 -20.98 6.48 -17.60
N LYS A 6 -21.50 6.97 -18.73
CA LYS A 6 -21.00 6.62 -20.08
C LYS A 6 -19.62 7.19 -20.38
N ALA A 7 -19.27 8.35 -19.81
CA ALA A 7 -17.95 8.95 -20.00
C ALA A 7 -16.87 8.17 -19.24
N PHE A 8 -17.16 7.75 -18.01
CA PHE A 8 -16.23 7.01 -17.17
C PHE A 8 -15.91 5.62 -17.73
N SER A 9 -16.92 4.90 -18.22
CA SER A 9 -16.72 3.58 -18.86
C SER A 9 -15.83 3.68 -20.11
N ARG A 10 -15.99 4.71 -20.94
CA ARG A 10 -15.18 4.91 -22.16
C ARG A 10 -13.71 5.18 -21.85
N ILE A 11 -13.44 5.91 -20.76
CA ILE A 11 -12.07 6.20 -20.30
C ILE A 11 -11.43 4.93 -19.74
N LEU A 12 -12.16 4.17 -18.93
CA LEU A 12 -11.68 2.89 -18.38
C LEU A 12 -11.34 1.89 -19.49
N PHE A 13 -12.20 1.75 -20.50
CA PHE A 13 -11.93 0.88 -21.66
C PHE A 13 -10.71 1.36 -22.48
N ALA A 14 -10.52 2.68 -22.63
CA ALA A 14 -9.36 3.21 -23.35
C ALA A 14 -8.04 2.95 -22.60
N VAL A 15 -8.02 3.08 -21.28
CA VAL A 15 -6.84 2.83 -20.43
C VAL A 15 -6.50 1.33 -20.40
N VAL A 16 -7.49 0.45 -20.27
CA VAL A 16 -7.29 -1.01 -20.31
C VAL A 16 -6.81 -1.47 -21.68
N ALA A 17 -7.34 -0.90 -22.77
CA ALA A 17 -6.87 -1.20 -24.13
C ALA A 17 -5.40 -0.77 -24.35
N LEU A 18 -4.97 0.35 -23.78
CA LEU A 18 -3.58 0.80 -23.86
C LEU A 18 -2.61 -0.11 -23.07
N LEU A 19 -3.05 -0.61 -21.91
CA LEU A 19 -2.29 -1.54 -21.06
C LEU A 19 -2.10 -2.92 -21.70
N LEU A 20 -3.05 -3.39 -22.52
CA LEU A 20 -2.92 -4.69 -23.20
C LEU A 20 -1.95 -4.66 -24.39
N ILE A 21 -1.74 -3.50 -25.01
CA ILE A 21 -0.85 -3.35 -26.17
C ILE A 21 0.63 -3.41 -25.75
N SER A 22 0.98 -3.00 -24.52
CA SER A 22 2.36 -3.04 -24.02
C SER A 22 2.85 -4.47 -23.70
N VAL A 23 1.95 -5.36 -23.26
CA VAL A 23 2.31 -6.75 -22.90
C VAL A 23 2.62 -7.61 -24.13
N ALA A 24 2.09 -7.26 -25.31
CA ALA A 24 2.31 -8.03 -26.54
C ALA A 24 3.72 -7.87 -27.15
N LEU A 25 4.50 -6.86 -26.76
CA LEU A 25 5.82 -6.61 -27.37
C LEU A 25 7.00 -7.28 -26.66
N SER A 26 6.84 -7.82 -25.45
CA SER A 26 7.96 -8.43 -24.71
C SER A 26 8.22 -9.92 -24.99
N ILE A 27 7.44 -10.58 -25.86
CA ILE A 27 7.57 -12.03 -26.12
C ILE A 27 8.44 -12.36 -27.36
N ALA A 28 8.88 -11.36 -28.15
CA ALA A 28 9.46 -11.62 -29.47
C ALA A 28 11.01 -11.67 -29.57
N SER A 29 11.77 -11.81 -28.47
CA SER A 29 13.25 -11.67 -28.52
C SER A 29 14.05 -12.83 -27.92
N LEU A 30 13.55 -14.07 -27.99
CA LEU A 30 14.35 -15.23 -27.56
C LEU A 30 14.31 -16.36 -28.60
N ALA A 31 15.15 -16.25 -29.64
CA ALA A 31 15.41 -17.37 -30.54
C ALA A 31 16.78 -17.24 -31.27
N VAL A 32 17.67 -18.21 -31.00
CA VAL A 32 18.55 -18.90 -31.98
C VAL A 32 19.85 -18.15 -32.39
N ALA A 33 21.07 -18.72 -32.42
CA ALA A 33 21.56 -20.10 -32.35
C ALA A 33 23.03 -20.19 -31.87
N LEU A 34 23.39 -21.38 -31.41
CA LEU A 34 24.67 -21.85 -30.88
C LEU A 34 25.36 -22.80 -31.90
N GLN A 35 26.71 -22.91 -31.81
CA GLN A 35 27.62 -23.94 -32.39
C GLN A 35 28.05 -23.76 -33.87
N ILE A 36 29.30 -23.99 -34.30
CA ILE A 36 30.10 -25.24 -34.20
C ILE A 36 31.63 -24.97 -34.19
N GLN A 37 32.38 -25.69 -33.34
CA GLN A 37 33.84 -25.86 -33.35
C GLN A 37 34.30 -26.87 -34.41
N GLY A 38 35.50 -26.68 -34.98
CA GLY A 38 36.16 -27.69 -35.82
C GLY A 38 37.61 -27.34 -36.12
N ALA A 39 38.54 -28.15 -35.62
CA ALA A 39 40.00 -28.04 -35.70
C ALA A 39 40.58 -28.47 -37.06
N PHE A 40 41.85 -28.08 -37.31
CA PHE A 40 42.91 -28.61 -38.19
C PHE A 40 43.64 -27.37 -38.77
N GLY A 41 44.92 -27.08 -38.53
CA GLY A 41 46.07 -27.95 -38.42
C GLY A 41 46.95 -27.75 -39.67
N GLY A 42 47.93 -26.83 -39.59
CA GLY A 42 49.13 -26.84 -40.44
C GLY A 42 49.23 -25.85 -41.61
N ALA A 43 50.47 -25.35 -41.77
CA ALA A 43 51.07 -24.63 -42.90
C ALA A 43 50.89 -23.10 -43.01
N GLN A 44 51.97 -22.41 -42.63
CA GLN A 44 52.38 -21.09 -43.11
C GLN A 44 52.38 -21.02 -44.64
N LEU A 45 52.10 -19.84 -45.21
CA LEU A 45 52.97 -19.05 -46.09
C LEU A 45 52.20 -17.82 -46.63
N SER A 46 52.94 -16.73 -46.84
CA SER A 46 52.51 -15.32 -46.90
C SER A 46 52.11 -14.83 -48.33
N PRO A 47 51.89 -13.53 -48.59
CA PRO A 47 50.59 -12.98 -48.96
C PRO A 47 50.56 -12.42 -50.39
N SER A 48 49.86 -13.07 -51.32
CA SER A 48 49.71 -12.53 -52.67
C SER A 48 48.34 -12.87 -53.25
N ALA A 49 47.53 -11.82 -53.40
CA ALA A 49 46.40 -11.65 -54.30
C ALA A 49 45.17 -11.12 -53.55
N LYS A 50 44.99 -9.80 -53.59
CA LYS A 50 43.68 -9.18 -53.35
C LYS A 50 42.75 -9.61 -54.50
N LEU A 51 42.09 -10.76 -54.35
CA LEU A 51 40.87 -11.03 -55.09
C LEU A 51 39.77 -10.18 -54.47
N GLY A 52 39.28 -9.20 -55.22
CA GLY A 52 38.14 -8.38 -54.85
C GLY A 52 36.92 -9.26 -54.61
N LEU A 53 36.56 -9.44 -53.34
CA LEU A 53 35.26 -9.96 -52.95
C LEU A 53 34.25 -8.86 -53.24
N ALA A 54 33.41 -9.10 -54.25
CA ALA A 54 32.19 -8.36 -54.49
C ALA A 54 31.40 -8.29 -53.17
N GLN A 55 31.38 -7.11 -52.54
CA GLN A 55 30.44 -6.85 -51.46
C GLN A 55 29.07 -6.74 -52.10
N ALA A 56 28.31 -7.84 -52.04
CA ALA A 56 26.87 -7.81 -52.17
C ALA A 56 26.37 -6.81 -51.13
N SER A 57 25.94 -5.64 -51.59
CA SER A 57 25.25 -4.65 -50.80
C SER A 57 23.95 -5.27 -50.33
N GLN A 58 24.00 -5.86 -49.14
CA GLN A 58 22.82 -6.32 -48.42
C GLN A 58 22.00 -5.07 -48.14
N SER A 59 20.96 -4.86 -48.95
CA SER A 59 19.98 -3.82 -48.79
C SER A 59 19.32 -4.04 -47.44
N ALA A 60 19.88 -3.44 -46.40
CA ALA A 60 19.25 -3.31 -45.11
C ALA A 60 18.00 -2.47 -45.37
N LEU A 61 16.85 -3.13 -45.43
CA LEU A 61 15.54 -2.48 -45.41
C LEU A 61 15.58 -1.44 -44.27
N GLN A 62 15.69 -0.17 -44.65
CA GLN A 62 15.59 0.93 -43.70
C GLN A 62 14.15 0.95 -43.20
N SER A 63 13.90 0.29 -42.07
CA SER A 63 12.63 0.37 -41.37
C SER A 63 12.41 1.83 -40.93
N LYS A 64 11.40 2.47 -41.53
CA LYS A 64 10.96 3.82 -41.15
C LYS A 64 10.13 3.71 -39.88
N THR A 65 10.78 3.83 -38.73
CA THR A 65 10.11 3.75 -37.42
C THR A 65 10.15 5.11 -36.73
N ILE A 66 9.04 5.46 -36.08
CA ILE A 66 8.97 6.57 -35.14
C ILE A 66 8.80 5.95 -33.76
N THR A 67 9.77 6.16 -32.89
CA THR A 67 9.73 5.73 -31.49
C THR A 67 9.34 6.92 -30.63
N VAL A 68 8.32 6.74 -29.78
CA VAL A 68 7.85 7.75 -28.85
C VAL A 68 7.85 7.16 -27.46
N SER A 69 8.38 7.91 -26.50
CA SER A 69 8.22 7.66 -25.07
C SER A 69 7.36 8.77 -24.49
N GLY A 70 6.38 8.41 -23.66
CA GLY A 70 5.55 9.36 -22.93
C GLY A 70 5.40 8.93 -21.48
N GLU A 71 5.48 9.90 -20.57
CA GLU A 71 5.09 9.77 -19.17
C GLU A 71 3.75 10.46 -18.95
N GLY A 72 2.95 9.92 -18.04
CA GLY A 72 1.67 10.50 -17.64
C GLY A 72 1.50 10.40 -16.13
N GLU A 73 1.04 11.50 -15.53
CA GLU A 73 0.69 11.58 -14.12
C GLU A 73 -0.79 11.93 -14.00
N ALA A 74 -1.47 11.35 -13.01
CA ALA A 74 -2.85 11.68 -12.67
C ALA A 74 -2.97 11.82 -11.15
N SER A 75 -3.70 12.84 -10.72
CA SER A 75 -3.99 13.11 -9.31
C SER A 75 -5.47 13.41 -9.14
N ALA A 76 -6.04 12.95 -8.03
CA ALA A 76 -7.42 13.17 -7.65
C ALA A 76 -7.49 13.41 -6.13
N PRO A 77 -8.42 14.24 -5.65
CA PRO A 77 -8.63 14.43 -4.22
C PRO A 77 -9.15 13.12 -3.59
N PRO A 78 -8.80 12.83 -2.32
CA PRO A 78 -9.40 11.73 -1.59
C PRO A 78 -10.90 11.97 -1.38
N GLU A 79 -11.69 10.90 -1.35
CA GLU A 79 -13.15 10.97 -1.12
C GLU A 79 -13.58 10.32 0.21
N VAL A 80 -12.69 9.58 0.88
CA VAL A 80 -12.97 8.90 2.15
C VAL A 80 -11.81 9.10 3.10
N ALA A 81 -12.11 9.40 4.36
CA ALA A 81 -11.16 9.40 5.46
C ALA A 81 -11.48 8.26 6.43
N VAL A 82 -10.44 7.62 6.95
CA VAL A 82 -10.55 6.59 7.98
C VAL A 82 -9.80 7.07 9.21
N VAL A 83 -10.54 7.27 10.30
CA VAL A 83 -10.00 7.68 11.60
C VAL A 83 -9.98 6.48 12.52
N LYS A 84 -8.89 6.29 13.27
CA LYS A 84 -8.78 5.27 14.30
C LYS A 84 -8.66 5.97 15.64
N LEU A 85 -9.54 5.62 16.55
CA LEU A 85 -9.68 6.20 17.88
C LEU A 85 -9.41 5.10 18.90
N GLY A 86 -8.49 5.36 19.82
CA GLY A 86 -8.25 4.48 20.96
C GLY A 86 -9.01 4.97 22.19
N VAL A 87 -9.41 4.05 23.07
CA VAL A 87 -9.81 4.34 24.44
C VAL A 87 -9.01 3.41 25.33
N GLU A 88 -8.20 3.98 26.22
CA GLU A 88 -7.38 3.23 27.17
C GLU A 88 -7.79 3.55 28.61
N THR A 89 -7.88 2.51 29.44
CA THR A 89 -8.18 2.64 30.86
C THR A 89 -7.26 1.74 31.67
N PHE A 90 -7.00 2.12 32.91
CA PHE A 90 -6.14 1.37 33.83
C PHE A 90 -6.82 1.23 35.19
N CYS A 91 -6.84 0.01 35.73
CA CYS A 91 -7.36 -0.28 37.07
C CYS A 91 -6.56 -1.41 37.73
N GLU A 92 -6.63 -1.50 39.07
CA GLU A 92 -6.05 -2.62 39.81
C GLU A 92 -6.74 -3.96 39.47
N SER A 93 -8.04 -3.93 39.16
CA SER A 93 -8.83 -5.09 38.76
C SER A 93 -9.08 -5.14 37.26
N ALA A 94 -8.89 -6.31 36.67
CA ALA A 94 -9.21 -6.61 35.26
C ALA A 94 -10.68 -6.30 34.91
N SER A 95 -11.61 -6.62 35.83
CA SER A 95 -13.04 -6.41 35.61
C SER A 95 -13.42 -4.93 35.64
N GLU A 96 -12.76 -4.14 36.50
CA GLU A 96 -12.99 -2.70 36.59
C GLU A 96 -12.43 -1.98 35.37
N ALA A 97 -11.23 -2.37 34.91
CA ALA A 97 -10.62 -1.83 33.70
C ALA A 97 -11.51 -2.08 32.49
N GLN A 98 -12.04 -3.30 32.33
CA GLN A 98 -12.98 -3.60 31.25
C GLN A 98 -14.26 -2.77 31.33
N LYS A 99 -14.86 -2.66 32.53
CA LYS A 99 -16.11 -1.92 32.72
C LYS A 99 -15.94 -0.44 32.39
N MET A 100 -14.91 0.20 32.94
CA MET A 100 -14.63 1.61 32.67
C MET A 100 -14.31 1.85 31.20
N ASN A 101 -13.58 0.93 30.56
CA ASN A 101 -13.30 1.02 29.13
C ASN A 101 -14.57 0.95 28.28
N PHE A 102 -15.49 0.05 28.63
CA PHE A 102 -16.78 -0.07 27.94
C PHE A 102 -17.60 1.21 28.08
N GLU A 103 -17.74 1.75 29.29
CA GLU A 103 -18.46 3.00 29.55
C GLU A 103 -17.86 4.19 28.78
N ALA A 104 -16.53 4.33 28.79
CA ALA A 104 -15.83 5.38 28.05
C ALA A 104 -16.01 5.21 26.53
N THR A 105 -15.87 3.99 26.01
CA THR A 105 -16.06 3.71 24.58
C THR A 105 -17.50 3.99 24.14
N SER A 106 -18.50 3.62 24.94
CA SER A 106 -19.90 3.96 24.66
C SER A 106 -20.15 5.46 24.64
N SER A 107 -19.51 6.21 25.54
CA SER A 107 -19.58 7.68 25.54
C SER A 107 -18.98 8.28 24.26
N VAL A 108 -17.85 7.76 23.80
CA VAL A 108 -17.22 8.18 22.53
C VAL A 108 -18.14 7.89 21.34
N ILE A 109 -18.68 6.67 21.25
CA ILE A 109 -19.60 6.29 20.16
C ILE A 109 -20.84 7.21 20.15
N ALA A 110 -21.45 7.45 21.30
CA ALA A 110 -22.61 8.33 21.41
C ALA A 110 -22.29 9.79 21.02
N ALA A 111 -21.08 10.27 21.30
CA ALA A 111 -20.63 11.61 20.90
C ALA A 111 -20.41 11.70 19.38
N LEU A 112 -19.85 10.65 18.77
CA LEU A 112 -19.67 10.55 17.32
C LEU A 112 -21.01 10.53 16.57
N GLU A 113 -21.99 9.78 17.07
CA GLU A 113 -23.34 9.75 16.52
C GLU A 113 -24.01 11.12 16.58
N GLN A 114 -23.86 11.84 17.70
CA GLN A 114 -24.36 13.21 17.84
C GLN A 114 -23.65 14.20 16.91
N ALA A 115 -22.39 13.96 16.56
CA ALA A 115 -21.64 14.72 15.56
C ALA A 115 -22.04 14.38 14.11
N GLY A 116 -22.98 13.45 13.90
CA GLY A 116 -23.53 13.10 12.59
C GLY A 116 -22.82 11.94 11.91
N VAL A 117 -21.98 11.18 12.62
CA VAL A 117 -21.42 9.93 12.11
C VAL A 117 -22.49 8.83 12.21
N ALA A 118 -22.76 8.16 11.11
CA ALA A 118 -23.71 7.05 11.11
C ALA A 118 -23.12 5.82 11.84
N GLU A 119 -23.97 5.09 12.57
CA GLU A 119 -23.58 3.93 13.37
C GLU A 119 -22.87 2.86 12.51
N ASP A 120 -23.31 2.66 11.26
CA ASP A 120 -22.70 1.71 10.31
C ASP A 120 -21.28 2.09 9.86
N LYS A 121 -20.84 3.32 10.15
CA LYS A 121 -19.49 3.81 9.88
C LYS A 121 -18.56 3.68 11.09
N ILE A 122 -19.07 3.24 12.23
CA ILE A 122 -18.33 3.08 13.48
C ILE A 122 -18.14 1.59 13.73
N GLU A 123 -16.89 1.13 13.73
CA GLU A 123 -16.57 -0.28 13.91
C GLU A 123 -15.51 -0.44 15.01
N THR A 124 -15.78 -1.27 16.02
CA THR A 124 -14.72 -1.70 16.96
C THR A 124 -13.80 -2.69 16.25
N ILE A 125 -12.54 -2.30 16.06
CA ILE A 125 -11.55 -3.08 15.31
C ILE A 125 -10.60 -3.89 16.19
N SER A 126 -10.46 -3.54 17.46
CA SER A 126 -9.65 -4.33 18.39
C SER A 126 -10.01 -4.06 19.84
N PHE A 127 -9.88 -5.08 20.68
CA PHE A 127 -9.99 -4.98 22.13
C PHE A 127 -8.84 -5.77 22.77
N SER A 128 -8.22 -5.22 23.80
CA SER A 128 -7.13 -5.85 24.54
C SER A 128 -7.25 -5.58 26.03
N LEU A 129 -6.91 -6.56 26.85
CA LEU A 129 -6.81 -6.45 28.29
C LEU A 129 -5.49 -7.10 28.72
N THR A 130 -4.56 -6.28 29.22
CA THR A 130 -3.18 -6.71 29.50
C THR A 130 -2.81 -6.37 30.94
N PRO A 131 -2.25 -7.32 31.73
CA PRO A 131 -1.69 -7.00 33.04
C PRO A 131 -0.47 -6.09 32.90
N VAL A 132 -0.34 -5.12 33.79
CA VAL A 132 0.78 -4.18 33.85
C VAL A 132 1.61 -4.52 35.08
N TYR A 133 2.91 -4.67 34.88
CA TYR A 133 3.87 -4.94 35.93
C TYR A 133 4.85 -3.78 36.04
N GLU A 134 5.24 -3.44 37.27
CA GLU A 134 6.32 -2.51 37.55
C GLU A 134 7.54 -3.28 38.06
N TYR A 135 8.71 -2.83 37.66
CA TYR A 135 9.98 -3.46 38.02
C TYR A 135 10.68 -2.63 39.08
N GLU A 136 10.68 -3.11 40.31
CA GLU A 136 11.40 -2.47 41.39
C GLU A 136 12.84 -3.00 41.43
N THR A 137 13.82 -2.10 41.30
CA THR A 137 15.24 -2.46 41.43
C THR A 137 15.65 -2.36 42.90
N ARG A 138 15.95 -3.49 43.54
CA ARG A 138 16.48 -3.49 44.90
C ARG A 138 17.99 -3.30 44.93
N TYR A 139 18.48 -2.70 46.02
CA TYR A 139 19.91 -2.55 46.29
C TYR A 139 20.58 -3.93 46.29
N GLY A 140 21.49 -4.18 45.34
CA GLY A 140 22.10 -5.51 45.11
C GLY A 140 21.77 -6.15 43.76
N GLY A 141 20.97 -5.52 42.90
CA GLY A 141 20.78 -5.93 41.49
C GLY A 141 19.69 -6.97 41.26
N THR A 142 18.90 -7.30 42.28
CA THR A 142 17.69 -8.12 42.12
C THR A 142 16.52 -7.22 41.73
N SER A 143 15.91 -7.49 40.58
CA SER A 143 14.66 -6.83 40.15
C SER A 143 13.48 -7.75 40.44
N GLU A 144 12.48 -7.26 41.17
CA GLU A 144 11.21 -7.95 41.38
C GLU A 144 10.14 -7.34 40.47
N SER A 145 9.29 -8.18 39.88
CA SER A 145 8.17 -7.77 39.03
C SER A 145 6.89 -7.77 39.87
N VAL A 146 6.33 -6.60 40.12
CA VAL A 146 5.10 -6.44 40.91
C VAL A 146 3.94 -6.12 39.98
N LEU A 147 2.84 -6.87 40.07
CA LEU A 147 1.62 -6.56 39.32
C LEU A 147 1.01 -5.27 39.87
N VAL A 148 0.91 -4.23 39.05
CA VAL A 148 0.33 -2.94 39.44
C VAL A 148 -1.13 -2.79 39.01
N GLY A 149 -1.56 -3.55 38.00
CA GLY A 149 -2.95 -3.54 37.57
C GLY A 149 -3.15 -4.11 36.18
N TYR A 150 -4.24 -3.70 35.54
CA TYR A 150 -4.66 -4.13 34.23
C TYR A 150 -5.00 -2.92 33.37
N LYS A 151 -4.52 -2.98 32.14
CA LYS A 151 -4.76 -1.99 31.11
C LYS A 151 -5.73 -2.55 30.08
N CYS A 152 -6.83 -1.85 29.87
CA CYS A 152 -7.82 -2.20 28.87
C CYS A 152 -7.77 -1.15 27.75
N THR A 153 -7.62 -1.62 26.51
CA THR A 153 -7.56 -0.79 25.30
C THR A 153 -8.65 -1.26 24.34
N ASN A 154 -9.44 -0.33 23.82
CA ASN A 154 -10.40 -0.56 22.76
C ASN A 154 -10.12 0.42 21.62
N ASN A 155 -10.06 -0.08 20.38
CA ASN A 155 -9.88 0.78 19.21
C ASN A 155 -11.12 0.71 18.33
N VAL A 156 -11.59 1.88 17.94
CA VAL A 156 -12.73 2.10 17.06
C VAL A 156 -12.25 2.74 15.76
N LYS A 157 -12.72 2.22 14.64
CA LYS A 157 -12.51 2.75 13.30
C LYS A 157 -13.76 3.52 12.89
N VAL A 158 -13.57 4.76 12.45
CA VAL A 158 -14.61 5.62 11.94
C VAL A 158 -14.34 5.91 10.46
N THR A 159 -15.31 5.62 9.61
CA THR A 159 -15.21 5.87 8.15
C THR A 159 -16.03 7.09 7.78
N LEU A 160 -15.38 8.12 7.24
CA LEU A 160 -16.01 9.40 6.90
C LEU A 160 -15.99 9.61 5.39
N GLU A 161 -17.16 9.81 4.80
CA GLU A 161 -17.31 10.19 3.38
C GLU A 161 -17.14 11.71 3.19
N ASN A 162 -17.30 12.49 4.27
CA ASN A 162 -17.02 13.92 4.26
C ASN A 162 -15.72 14.22 5.00
N ILE A 163 -14.64 14.42 4.25
CA ILE A 163 -13.30 14.70 4.78
C ILE A 163 -13.25 16.02 5.58
N SER A 164 -14.13 16.97 5.28
CA SER A 164 -14.17 18.26 5.99
C SER A 164 -14.54 18.10 7.47
N MET A 165 -15.24 17.02 7.83
CA MET A 165 -15.68 16.74 9.20
C MET A 165 -14.62 16.03 10.05
N VAL A 166 -13.48 15.63 9.46
CA VAL A 166 -12.46 14.85 10.17
C VAL A 166 -11.96 15.57 11.43
N GLY A 167 -11.74 16.88 11.35
CA GLY A 167 -11.30 17.68 12.50
C GLY A 167 -12.32 17.66 13.64
N ASP A 168 -13.57 18.00 13.34
CA ASP A 168 -14.66 18.01 14.32
C ASP A 168 -14.85 16.64 14.97
N VAL A 169 -14.77 15.56 14.18
CA VAL A 169 -14.88 14.18 14.67
C VAL A 169 -13.74 13.83 15.64
N ILE A 170 -12.51 14.23 15.34
CA ILE A 170 -11.37 14.01 16.22
C ILE A 170 -11.55 14.81 17.53
N ASP A 171 -11.93 16.07 17.45
CA ASP A 171 -12.10 16.93 18.62
C ASP A 171 -13.20 16.41 19.55
N VAL A 172 -14.34 15.98 18.98
CA VAL A 172 -15.44 15.37 19.74
C VAL A 172 -15.00 14.06 20.39
N ALA A 173 -14.26 13.21 19.67
CA ALA A 173 -13.77 11.94 20.21
C ALA A 173 -12.79 12.17 21.38
N ILE A 174 -11.85 13.11 21.24
CA ILE A 174 -10.90 13.47 22.29
C ILE A 174 -11.62 14.02 23.52
N ALA A 175 -12.59 14.93 23.32
CA ALA A 175 -13.41 15.47 24.41
C ALA A 175 -14.21 14.38 25.15
N ALA A 176 -14.58 13.31 24.46
CA ALA A 176 -15.28 12.15 25.03
C ALA A 176 -14.33 11.10 25.66
N GLY A 177 -13.01 11.27 25.56
CA GLY A 177 -12.01 10.40 26.20
C GLY A 177 -11.24 9.46 25.27
N ALA A 178 -11.31 9.66 23.95
CA ALA A 178 -10.49 8.94 22.99
C ALA A 178 -9.08 9.54 22.82
N ASN A 179 -8.15 8.75 22.28
CA ASN A 179 -6.74 9.10 22.08
C ASN A 179 -6.15 8.57 20.76
#